data_AF-B2JMC4-F1
#
_entry.id   AF-B2JMC4-F1
#
_cell.length_a   1.000
_cell.length_b   1.000
_cell.length_c   1.000
_cell.angle_alpha   90.00
_cell.angle_beta   90.00
_cell.angle_gamma   90.00
#
_symmetry.space_group_name_H-M   'P 1'
#
loop_
_entity.id
_entity.type
_entity.pdbx_description
1 polymer ?
#
loop_
_entity_poly.entity_id
_entity_poly.type
_entity_poly.pdbx_seq_one_letter_code
_entity_poly.pdbx_strand_id
1 'polypeptide(L)'
;MHTSFVLEGAMRQSCEPYRGYQIDVEVRTTFSLSFTGMQRRYTVLWFIHACDEQAAPVASFPENVDFISESAAAEYGLRRARAFIDCMACQPR
;
A
#
# COMPACT_ATOMS: atom_id res chain seq x y z
N MET A 1 19.96 21.81 13.09
CA MET A 1 19.63 20.44 12.62
C MET A 1 18.28 20.09 13.20
N HIS A 2 17.20 20.21 12.41
CA HIS A 2 15.85 19.95 12.88
C HIS A 2 15.58 18.46 12.70
N THR A 3 15.67 17.69 13.78
CA THR A 3 15.42 16.25 13.76
C THR A 3 13.91 16.04 13.70
N SER A 4 13.38 15.77 12.51
CA SER A 4 11.98 15.37 12.33
C SER A 4 11.77 14.04 13.07
N PHE A 5 10.99 14.06 14.16
CA PHE A 5 10.51 12.84 14.79
C PHE A 5 9.37 12.29 13.96
N VAL A 6 9.63 11.22 13.20
CA VAL A 6 8.58 10.47 12.50
C VAL A 6 8.10 9.37 13.44
N LEU A 7 6.89 9.53 13.99
CA LEU A 7 6.16 8.41 14.57
C LEU A 7 5.54 7.61 13.42
N GLU A 8 5.95 6.36 13.27
CA GLU A 8 5.46 5.46 12.23
C GLU A 8 4.52 4.41 12.83
N GLY A 9 3.29 4.34 12.31
CA GLY A 9 2.39 3.21 12.54
C GLY A 9 2.13 2.49 11.22
N ALA A 10 2.00 1.17 11.22
CA ALA A 10 1.68 0.41 10.02
C ALA A 10 0.46 -0.49 10.28
N MET A 11 -0.55 -0.39 9.41
CA MET A 11 -1.71 -1.27 9.39
C MET A 11 -1.65 -2.10 8.11
N ARG A 12 -1.63 -3.42 8.23
CA ARG A 12 -1.70 -4.33 7.09
C ARG A 12 -3.03 -5.08 7.09
N GLN A 13 -3.69 -5.09 5.95
CA GLN A 13 -4.95 -5.78 5.73
C GLN A 13 -4.81 -6.71 4.53
N SER A 14 -5.19 -7.97 4.72
CA SER A 14 -5.37 -8.92 3.60
C SER A 14 -6.75 -8.69 2.99
N CYS A 15 -6.79 -8.50 1.68
CA CYS A 15 -8.00 -8.26 0.92
C CYS A 15 -8.54 -9.57 0.33
N GLU A 16 -9.72 -9.52 -0.30
CA GLU A 16 -10.23 -10.68 -1.02
C GLU A 16 -9.30 -11.05 -2.19
N PRO A 17 -9.01 -12.35 -2.41
CA PRO A 17 -8.23 -12.80 -3.54
C PRO A 17 -8.82 -12.33 -4.88
N TYR A 18 -7.94 -11.98 -5.83
CA TYR A 18 -8.33 -11.48 -7.15
C TYR A 18 -7.58 -12.22 -8.25
N ARG A 19 -8.32 -12.85 -9.17
CA ARG A 19 -7.78 -13.62 -10.33
C ARG A 19 -6.69 -14.64 -9.97
N GLY A 20 -6.82 -15.31 -8.81
CA GLY A 20 -5.84 -16.32 -8.36
C GLY A 20 -4.61 -15.74 -7.65
N TYR A 21 -4.66 -14.46 -7.27
CA TYR A 21 -3.65 -13.80 -6.45
C TYR A 21 -4.23 -13.33 -5.13
N GLN A 22 -3.46 -13.45 -4.05
CA GLN A 22 -3.75 -12.83 -2.76
C GLN A 22 -3.25 -11.38 -2.78
N ILE A 23 -4.02 -10.44 -2.24
CA ILE A 23 -3.65 -9.03 -2.17
C ILE A 23 -3.53 -8.63 -0.71
N ASP A 24 -2.38 -8.09 -0.30
CA ASP A 24 -2.24 -7.41 0.98
C ASP A 24 -1.99 -5.93 0.77
N VAL A 25 -2.70 -5.07 1.50
CA VAL A 25 -2.48 -3.63 1.52
C VAL A 25 -1.96 -3.23 2.89
N GLU A 26 -0.84 -2.53 2.92
CA GLU A 26 -0.21 -1.94 4.08
C GLU A 26 -0.30 -0.42 3.99
N VAL A 27 -1.00 0.19 4.94
CA VAL A 27 -1.05 1.64 5.11
C VAL A 27 -0.10 2.03 6.22
N ARG A 28 0.90 2.85 5.91
CA ARG A 28 1.82 3.43 6.87
C ARG A 28 1.38 4.83 7.22
N THR A 29 1.09 5.05 8.50
CA THR A 29 0.86 6.38 9.04
C THR A 29 2.20 6.99 9.43
N THR A 30 2.48 8.16 8.88
CA THR A 30 3.62 8.99 9.27
C THR A 30 3.11 10.31 9.85
N PHE A 31 3.73 10.76 10.93
CA PHE A 31 3.50 12.11 11.45
C PHE A 31 4.67 13.00 11.05
N SER A 32 4.37 14.06 10.31
CA SER A 32 5.38 15.04 9.88
C SER A 32 5.09 16.39 10.52
N LEU A 33 6.12 17.00 11.09
CA LEU A 33 6.03 18.37 11.62
C LEU A 33 6.00 19.34 10.44
N SER A 34 4.90 20.07 10.31
CA SER A 34 4.71 21.14 9.33
C SER A 34 4.70 22.50 10.04
N PHE A 35 4.81 23.59 9.27
CA PHE A 35 4.74 24.95 9.80
C PHE A 35 3.44 25.23 10.59
N THR A 36 2.35 24.54 10.25
CA THR A 36 1.03 24.67 10.90
C THR A 36 0.80 23.66 12.02
N GLY A 37 1.80 22.86 12.39
CA GLY A 37 1.70 21.81 13.42
C GLY A 37 1.98 20.41 12.89
N MET A 38 1.61 19.37 13.66
CA MET A 38 1.84 17.98 13.29
C MET A 38 0.79 17.50 12.28
N GLN A 39 1.21 17.21 11.05
CA GLN A 39 0.33 16.68 10.01
C GLN A 39 0.46 15.15 9.96
N ARG A 40 -0.68 14.46 10.06
CA ARG A 40 -0.76 13.02 9.82
C ARG A 40 -0.83 12.78 8.31
N ARG A 41 0.03 11.90 7.81
CA ARG A 41 0.11 11.48 6.41
C ARG A 41 0.03 9.96 6.35
N TYR A 42 -0.58 9.45 5.29
CA TYR A 42 -0.68 8.01 5.07
C TYR A 42 0.00 7.67 3.77
N THR A 43 0.93 6.74 3.80
CA THR A 43 1.60 6.12 2.66
C THR A 43 0.99 4.75 2.44
N VAL A 44 0.87 4.32 1.19
CA VAL A 44 0.31 3.01 0.87
C VAL A 44 1.35 2.12 0.20
N LEU A 45 1.40 0.89 0.65
CA LEU A 45 2.19 -0.19 0.07
C LEU A 45 1.23 -1.34 -0.19
N TRP A 46 1.32 -1.96 -1.36
CA TRP A 46 0.52 -3.14 -1.67
C TRP A 46 1.44 -4.28 -2.10
N PHE A 47 1.01 -5.50 -1.80
CA PHE A 47 1.69 -6.74 -2.10
C PHE A 47 0.74 -7.68 -2.81
N ILE A 48 1.23 -8.35 -3.85
CA ILE A 48 0.50 -9.38 -4.57
C ILE A 48 1.26 -10.69 -4.37
N HIS A 49 0.59 -11.73 -3.90
CA HIS A 49 1.16 -13.06 -3.78
C HIS A 49 0.42 -14.03 -4.70
N ALA A 50 1.11 -15.02 -5.24
CA ALA A 50 0.44 -16.14 -5.89
C ALA A 50 -0.38 -16.91 -4.83
N CYS A 51 -1.55 -17.44 -5.20
CA CYS A 51 -2.31 -18.29 -4.28
C CYS A 51 -1.64 -19.66 -4.00
N ASP A 52 -0.62 -20.04 -4.76
CA ASP A 52 0.23 -21.19 -4.44
C ASP A 52 1.18 -20.82 -3.29
N GLU A 53 1.01 -21.54 -2.18
CA GLU A 53 1.63 -21.26 -0.89
C GLU A 53 3.17 -21.16 -0.99
N GLN A 54 3.72 -20.09 -0.38
CA GLN A 54 5.16 -19.83 -0.12
C GLN A 54 5.97 -19.07 -1.18
N ALA A 55 5.35 -18.47 -2.19
CA ALA A 55 6.07 -17.55 -3.07
C ALA A 55 6.31 -16.17 -2.42
N ALA A 56 7.50 -15.60 -2.61
CA ALA A 56 7.74 -14.17 -2.35
C ALA A 56 6.71 -13.32 -3.12
N PRO A 57 6.36 -12.10 -2.66
CA PRO A 57 5.38 -11.26 -3.34
C PRO A 57 5.79 -11.09 -4.81
N VAL A 58 4.88 -11.47 -5.71
CA VAL A 58 5.01 -11.38 -7.17
C VAL A 58 5.28 -9.93 -7.56
N ALA A 59 4.69 -8.99 -6.84
CA ALA A 59 5.02 -7.57 -6.92
C ALA A 59 4.73 -6.89 -5.58
N SER A 60 5.49 -5.84 -5.29
CA SER A 60 5.16 -4.86 -4.27
C SER A 60 5.56 -3.48 -4.72
N PHE A 61 4.74 -2.47 -4.42
CA PHE A 61 5.05 -1.10 -4.82
C PHE A 61 4.70 -0.10 -3.71
N PRO A 62 5.71 0.57 -3.12
CA PRO A 62 5.48 1.64 -2.15
C PRO A 62 5.11 2.92 -2.89
N GLU A 63 3.86 3.36 -2.75
CA GLU A 63 3.38 4.64 -3.28
C GLU A 63 3.34 5.68 -2.16
N ASN A 64 4.22 6.67 -2.25
CA ASN A 64 4.26 7.82 -1.34
C ASN A 64 3.26 8.88 -1.80
N VAL A 65 1.98 8.53 -1.73
CA VAL A 65 0.85 9.43 -2.00
C VAL A 65 0.32 9.90 -0.66
N ASP A 66 0.39 11.21 -0.39
CA ASP A 66 -0.10 11.78 0.87
C ASP A 66 -1.63 11.72 0.94
N PHE A 67 -2.19 10.69 1.58
CA PHE A 67 -3.62 10.67 1.90
C PHE A 67 -3.90 11.36 3.24
N ILE A 68 -5.10 11.91 3.37
CA ILE A 68 -5.63 12.48 4.63
C ILE A 68 -6.47 11.43 5.40
N SER A 69 -6.89 10.35 4.72
CA SER A 69 -7.66 9.25 5.29
C SER A 69 -6.98 7.90 5.06
N GLU A 70 -6.90 7.09 6.11
CA GLU A 70 -6.41 5.71 6.07
C GLU A 70 -7.25 4.84 5.13
N SER A 71 -8.58 4.97 5.17
CA SER A 71 -9.48 4.20 4.31
C SER A 71 -9.30 4.54 2.82
N ALA A 72 -9.05 5.82 2.52
CA ALA A 72 -8.77 6.26 1.15
C ALA A 72 -7.43 5.71 0.65
N ALA A 73 -6.42 5.65 1.52
CA ALA A 73 -5.13 5.03 1.22
C ALA A 73 -5.30 3.53 0.95
N ALA A 74 -6.05 2.81 1.79
CA ALA A 74 -6.30 1.38 1.63
C ALA A 74 -7.05 1.07 0.33
N GLU A 75 -8.13 1.80 0.04
CA GLU A 75 -8.92 1.60 -1.19
C GLU A 75 -8.10 1.92 -2.44
N TYR A 76 -7.26 2.95 -2.39
CA TYR A 76 -6.32 3.27 -3.45
C TYR A 76 -5.35 2.11 -3.69
N GLY A 77 -4.71 1.59 -2.63
CA GLY A 77 -3.78 0.45 -2.73
C GLY A 77 -4.42 -0.78 -3.37
N LEU A 78 -5.64 -1.12 -2.95
CA LEU A 78 -6.40 -2.23 -3.54
C LEU A 78 -6.68 -2.02 -5.03
N ARG A 79 -7.13 -0.81 -5.42
CA ARG A 79 -7.36 -0.48 -6.84
C ARG A 79 -6.08 -0.59 -7.67
N ARG A 80 -4.95 -0.13 -7.14
CA ARG A 80 -3.64 -0.22 -7.81
C ARG A 80 -3.18 -1.66 -7.98
N ALA A 81 -3.29 -2.48 -6.94
CA ALA A 81 -2.96 -3.89 -7.01
C ALA A 81 -3.80 -4.64 -8.04
N ARG A 82 -5.13 -4.43 -8.07
CA ARG A 82 -6.01 -5.04 -9.07
C ARG A 82 -5.67 -4.60 -10.50
N ALA A 83 -5.44 -3.31 -10.72
CA ALA A 83 -5.03 -2.80 -12.03
C ALA A 83 -3.69 -3.42 -12.49
N PHE A 84 -2.75 -3.63 -11.57
CA PHE A 84 -1.50 -4.31 -11.90
C PHE A 84 -1.73 -5.78 -12.31
N ILE A 85 -2.58 -6.51 -11.60
CA ILE A 85 -2.97 -7.89 -11.96
C ILE A 85 -3.63 -7.93 -13.34
N ASP A 86 -4.56 -7.01 -13.61
CA ASP A 86 -5.22 -6.92 -14.92
C ASP A 86 -4.21 -6.65 -16.04
N CYS A 87 -3.24 -5.75 -15.81
CA CYS A 87 -2.16 -5.48 -16.76
C CYS A 87 -1.29 -6.70 -17.03
N MET A 88 -0.93 -7.48 -15.99
CA MET A 88 -0.19 -8.73 -16.17
C MET A 88 -0.98 -9.76 -16.99
N ALA A 89 -2.28 -9.88 -16.73
CA ALA A 89 -3.15 -10.81 -17.46
C ALA A 89 -3.36 -10.43 -18.93
N CYS A 90 -3.25 -9.13 -19.27
CA CYS A 90 -3.38 -8.64 -20.65
C CYS A 90 -2.09 -8.79 -21.48
N GLN A 91 -0.96 -9.20 -20.90
CA GLN A 91 0.25 -9.44 -21.69
C GLN A 91 0.11 -10.76 -22.46
N PRO A 92 0.30 -10.75 -23.80
CA PRO A 92 0.32 -11.99 -24.59
C PRO A 92 1.51 -12.85 -24.14
N ARG A 93 1.26 -14.13 -23.84
CA ARG A 93 2.30 -15.13 -23.54
C ARG A 93 3.18 -15.42 -24.75
#